data_AF-A0A1H1VVD8-F1
#
_entry.id   AF-A0A1H1VVD8-F1
#
_cell.length_a   1.000
_cell.length_b   1.000
_cell.length_c   1.000
_cell.angle_alpha   90.00
_cell.angle_beta   90.00
_cell.angle_gamma   90.00
#
_symmetry.space_group_name_H-M   'P 1'
#
loop_
_entity.id
_entity.type
_entity.pdbx_description
1 polymer ?
#
loop_
_entity_poly.entity_id
_entity_poly.type
_entity_poly.pdbx_seq_one_letter_code
_entity_poly.pdbx_strand_id
1 'polypeptide(L)'
;MRLNISRRRAVTTLGLVVCGMLLTGCSLFEVPIPANDVQAAQVEGNWHTDHGQGKRTQLELRPDGTADWTGVPDGVFDGFASTLSLDWNSRTDYHGTWALEQDQGPAGDDYRIVHFRIDIENRPWGYWLYVMGPTDGRSLYQWLGDPDSADRLTFRRDSNDSA
;
A
#
# COMPACT_ATOMS: atom_id res chain seq x y z
N MET A 1 -36.88 56.39 13.12
CA MET A 1 -35.83 55.39 12.82
C MET A 1 -34.66 55.64 13.78
N ARG A 2 -34.44 54.76 14.76
CA ARG A 2 -33.36 54.88 15.75
C ARG A 2 -32.57 53.56 15.78
N LEU A 3 -31.27 53.62 15.49
CA LEU A 3 -30.32 52.59 15.88
C LEU A 3 -30.14 52.63 17.41
N ASN A 4 -30.12 51.48 18.06
CA ASN A 4 -29.60 51.37 19.42
C ASN A 4 -28.89 50.02 19.66
N ILE A 5 -27.57 50.10 19.55
CA ILE A 5 -26.52 49.55 20.42
C ILE A 5 -26.95 48.48 21.45
N SER A 6 -26.35 47.29 21.28
CA SER A 6 -25.78 46.37 22.27
C SER A 6 -26.22 46.46 23.75
N ARG A 7 -26.65 45.33 24.32
CA ARG A 7 -26.23 44.87 25.67
C ARG A 7 -26.73 43.45 26.01
N ARG A 8 -25.78 42.50 25.99
CA ARG A 8 -25.47 41.50 27.03
C ARG A 8 -26.62 40.79 27.80
N ARG A 9 -26.53 39.44 27.76
CA ARG A 9 -26.95 38.40 28.73
C ARG A 9 -28.33 37.76 28.54
N ALA A 10 -28.31 36.58 27.92
CA ALA A 10 -29.01 35.40 28.43
C ALA A 10 -28.20 34.16 28.02
N VAL A 11 -27.35 33.73 28.95
CA VAL A 11 -26.64 32.45 28.93
C VAL A 11 -27.66 31.34 29.23
N THR A 12 -27.32 30.12 28.80
CA THR A 12 -27.88 28.82 29.24
C THR A 12 -29.31 28.48 28.83
N THR A 13 -29.49 27.91 27.63
CA THR A 13 -30.26 26.66 27.39
C THR A 13 -30.32 26.33 25.90
N LEU A 14 -29.21 25.87 25.31
CA LEU A 14 -29.16 25.13 24.04
C LEU A 14 -27.74 24.59 23.88
N GLY A 15 -27.37 23.72 24.81
CA GLY A 15 -26.03 23.15 24.94
C GLY A 15 -26.13 21.69 25.35
N LEU A 16 -26.90 20.91 24.60
CA LEU A 16 -26.72 19.46 24.53
C LEU A 16 -26.55 19.14 23.05
N VAL A 17 -25.32 19.48 22.64
CA VAL A 17 -24.73 19.20 21.36
C VAL A 17 -24.84 17.70 21.11
N VAL A 18 -25.46 17.41 19.97
CA VAL A 18 -25.30 16.22 19.15
C VAL A 18 -23.80 15.95 18.98
N CYS A 19 -23.21 15.16 19.89
CA CYS A 19 -21.82 14.69 19.82
C CYS A 19 -21.67 13.29 20.45
N GLY A 20 -22.70 12.46 20.32
CA GLY A 20 -22.75 11.12 20.95
C GLY A 20 -22.55 9.93 20.00
N MET A 21 -22.20 10.14 18.73
CA MET A 21 -22.07 9.05 17.74
C MET A 21 -20.97 9.32 16.69
N LEU A 22 -19.73 9.62 17.11
CA LEU A 22 -18.60 9.79 16.17
C LEU A 22 -17.32 9.04 16.57
N LEU A 23 -17.39 7.98 17.38
CA LEU A 23 -16.18 7.25 17.80
C LEU A 23 -16.40 5.73 17.84
N THR A 24 -16.75 5.14 16.69
CA THR A 24 -16.41 3.74 16.37
C THR A 24 -16.39 3.61 14.85
N GLY A 25 -15.41 4.26 14.25
CA GLY A 25 -15.14 4.20 12.83
C GLY A 25 -13.69 4.58 12.62
N CYS A 26 -12.77 3.93 13.34
CA CYS A 26 -11.39 3.79 12.86
C CYS A 26 -11.47 2.91 11.61
N SER A 27 -12.02 3.45 10.54
CA SER A 27 -11.79 2.96 9.20
C SER A 27 -10.28 3.09 8.99
N LEU A 28 -9.62 1.95 9.12
CA LEU A 28 -8.34 1.62 8.52
C LEU A 28 -8.44 1.93 7.03
N PHE A 29 -8.38 3.22 6.68
CA PHE A 29 -8.24 3.61 5.29
C PHE A 29 -6.80 3.28 4.93
N GLU A 30 -6.67 2.32 4.01
CA GLU A 30 -5.42 2.09 3.31
C GLU A 30 -5.19 3.28 2.39
N VAL A 31 -4.53 4.31 2.93
CA VAL A 31 -4.10 5.48 2.17
C VAL A 31 -2.62 5.30 1.84
N PRO A 32 -2.16 5.71 0.64
CA PRO A 32 -0.74 5.81 0.35
C PRO A 32 -0.04 6.63 1.43
N ILE A 33 1.05 6.10 1.97
CA ILE A 33 1.80 6.82 3.01
C ILE A 33 2.52 8.00 2.34
N PRO A 34 2.44 9.23 2.89
CA PRO A 34 3.15 10.38 2.37
C PRO A 34 4.64 10.07 2.17
N ALA A 35 5.22 10.58 1.09
CA ALA A 35 6.59 10.22 0.68
C ALA A 35 7.66 10.46 1.76
N ASN A 36 7.45 11.42 2.66
CA ASN A 36 8.41 11.77 3.71
C ASN A 36 8.40 10.80 4.92
N ASP A 37 7.41 9.93 5.01
CA ASP A 37 7.19 9.07 6.20
C ASP A 37 7.67 7.62 6.00
N VAL A 38 8.27 7.32 4.85
CA VAL A 38 8.77 5.99 4.50
C VAL A 38 10.28 6.02 4.26
N GLN A 39 11.02 5.28 5.08
CA GLN A 39 12.46 5.04 4.95
C GLN A 39 12.72 3.63 4.41
N ALA A 40 13.84 3.43 3.70
CA ALA A 40 14.25 2.15 3.12
C ALA A 40 14.22 0.99 4.13
N ALA A 41 14.78 1.19 5.33
CA ALA A 41 14.81 0.20 6.41
C ALA A 41 13.42 -0.31 6.86
N GLN A 42 12.37 0.46 6.60
CA GLN A 42 11.01 0.08 6.94
C GLN A 42 10.36 -0.79 5.85
N VAL A 43 10.95 -0.84 4.67
CA VAL A 43 10.47 -1.59 3.51
C VAL A 43 11.35 -2.80 3.20
N GLU A 44 12.62 -2.77 3.60
CA GLU A 44 13.54 -3.91 3.58
C GLU A 44 12.97 -5.14 4.30
N GLY A 45 13.36 -6.35 3.88
CA GLY A 45 13.00 -7.61 4.51
C GLY A 45 12.13 -8.52 3.64
N ASN A 46 11.56 -9.53 4.28
CA ASN A 46 10.78 -10.58 3.62
C ASN A 46 9.29 -10.27 3.69
N TRP A 47 8.65 -10.41 2.53
CA TRP A 47 7.24 -10.17 2.31
C TRP A 47 6.62 -11.37 1.62
N HIS A 48 5.33 -11.60 1.83
CA HIS A 48 4.60 -12.66 1.16
C HIS A 48 3.17 -12.28 0.84
N THR A 49 2.63 -12.92 -0.19
CA THR A 49 1.19 -12.92 -0.49
C THR A 49 0.68 -14.34 -0.37
N ASP A 50 -0.45 -14.53 0.33
CA ASP A 50 -1.20 -15.77 0.36
C ASP A 50 -2.53 -15.60 -0.39
N HIS A 51 -2.77 -16.44 -1.39
CA HIS A 51 -3.98 -16.44 -2.21
C HIS A 51 -4.70 -17.80 -2.14
N GLY A 52 -4.91 -18.30 -0.93
CA GLY A 52 -5.46 -19.62 -0.65
C GLY A 52 -4.39 -20.70 -0.48
N GLN A 53 -4.83 -21.94 -0.25
CA GLN A 53 -3.93 -23.04 0.13
C GLN A 53 -2.89 -23.32 -0.96
N GLY A 54 -1.61 -23.27 -0.60
CA GLY A 54 -0.48 -23.55 -1.50
C GLY A 54 -0.18 -22.46 -2.53
N LYS A 55 -0.93 -21.36 -2.52
CA LYS A 55 -0.78 -20.23 -3.43
C LYS A 55 -0.07 -19.09 -2.72
N ARG A 56 1.25 -19.20 -2.64
CA ARG A 56 2.13 -18.21 -1.99
C ARG A 56 3.26 -17.78 -2.92
N THR A 57 3.54 -16.49 -2.93
CA THR A 57 4.73 -15.87 -3.53
C THR A 57 5.45 -15.04 -2.46
N GLN A 58 6.77 -14.90 -2.57
CA GLN A 58 7.61 -14.21 -1.58
C GLN A 58 8.47 -13.16 -2.26
N LEU A 59 8.59 -11.99 -1.64
CA LEU A 59 9.43 -10.88 -2.08
C LEU A 59 10.42 -10.54 -0.97
N GLU A 60 11.71 -10.59 -1.27
CA GLU A 60 12.80 -10.16 -0.39
C GLU A 60 13.40 -8.86 -0.93
N LEU A 61 13.42 -7.81 -0.11
CA LEU A 61 14.05 -6.53 -0.42
C LEU A 61 15.27 -6.33 0.49
N ARG A 62 16.49 -6.43 -0.05
CA ARG A 62 17.72 -6.41 0.77
C ARG A 62 18.29 -5.00 0.94
N PRO A 63 18.98 -4.71 2.06
CA PRO A 63 19.57 -3.39 2.31
C PRO A 63 20.63 -2.95 1.29
N ASP A 64 21.21 -3.89 0.54
CA ASP A 64 22.19 -3.60 -0.52
C ASP A 64 21.55 -3.19 -1.85
N GLY A 65 20.22 -3.09 -1.90
CA GLY A 65 19.46 -2.74 -3.09
C GLY A 65 19.16 -3.91 -4.02
N THR A 66 19.52 -5.14 -3.66
CA THR A 66 19.10 -6.35 -4.40
C THR A 66 17.73 -6.84 -3.94
N ALA A 67 16.99 -7.48 -4.84
CA ALA A 67 15.68 -8.02 -4.54
C ALA A 67 15.40 -9.34 -5.27
N ASP A 68 14.70 -10.23 -4.59
CA ASP A 68 14.26 -11.52 -5.12
C ASP A 68 12.75 -11.66 -4.96
N TRP A 69 12.06 -12.08 -6.02
CA TRP A 69 10.63 -12.35 -6.00
C TRP A 69 10.39 -13.78 -6.49
N THR A 70 10.05 -14.68 -5.57
CA THR A 70 9.96 -16.13 -5.83
C THR A 70 8.52 -16.63 -5.83
N GLY A 71 8.29 -17.71 -6.59
CA GLY A 71 6.98 -18.35 -6.72
C GLY A 71 5.94 -17.46 -7.38
N VAL A 72 6.35 -16.54 -8.26
CA VAL A 72 5.44 -15.60 -8.91
C VAL A 72 4.58 -16.35 -9.92
N PRO A 73 3.25 -16.34 -9.77
CA PRO A 73 2.37 -17.02 -10.71
C PRO A 73 2.41 -16.35 -12.09
N ASP A 74 2.21 -17.14 -13.13
CA ASP A 74 2.19 -16.62 -14.50
C ASP A 74 1.02 -15.65 -14.70
N GLY A 75 1.26 -14.63 -15.52
CA GLY A 75 0.32 -13.56 -15.80
C GLY A 75 0.34 -12.38 -14.82
N VAL A 76 1.15 -12.39 -13.73
CA VAL A 76 1.26 -11.23 -12.80
C VAL A 76 1.65 -9.94 -13.51
N PHE A 77 2.42 -10.05 -14.58
CA PHE A 77 2.92 -8.91 -15.34
C PHE A 77 2.12 -8.63 -16.62
N ASP A 78 0.97 -9.28 -16.80
CA ASP A 78 0.10 -9.05 -17.94
C ASP A 78 -0.79 -7.82 -17.68
N GLY A 79 -0.93 -6.94 -18.68
CA GLY A 79 -1.70 -5.70 -18.55
C GLY A 79 -3.20 -5.86 -18.30
N PHE A 80 -3.73 -7.09 -18.29
CA PHE A 80 -5.12 -7.43 -17.99
C PHE A 80 -5.25 -8.51 -16.89
N ALA A 81 -4.21 -8.68 -16.08
CA ALA A 81 -4.18 -9.67 -15.02
C ALA A 81 -5.26 -9.41 -13.96
N SER A 82 -5.72 -10.49 -13.33
CA SER A 82 -6.58 -10.47 -12.14
C SER A 82 -6.14 -11.59 -11.21
N THR A 83 -6.27 -11.42 -9.89
CA THR A 83 -5.97 -12.47 -8.90
C THR A 83 -6.70 -13.79 -9.18
N LEU A 84 -7.87 -13.71 -9.83
CA LEU A 84 -8.67 -14.87 -10.25
C LEU A 84 -8.13 -15.58 -11.49
N SER A 85 -7.39 -14.89 -12.36
CA SER A 85 -6.87 -15.42 -13.62
C SER A 85 -5.41 -15.86 -13.56
N LEU A 86 -4.68 -15.51 -12.49
CA LEU A 86 -3.28 -15.92 -12.30
C LEU A 86 -3.13 -17.45 -12.30
N ASP A 87 -2.16 -17.96 -13.06
CA ASP A 87 -1.83 -19.38 -13.04
C ASP A 87 -0.82 -19.67 -11.92
N TRP A 88 -1.32 -20.17 -10.80
CA TRP A 88 -0.51 -20.55 -9.65
C TRP A 88 0.26 -21.87 -9.81
N ASN A 89 0.01 -22.64 -10.87
CA ASN A 89 0.74 -23.87 -11.16
C ASN A 89 2.01 -23.58 -11.97
N SER A 90 1.97 -22.56 -12.83
CA SER A 90 3.12 -22.03 -13.56
C SER A 90 3.74 -20.90 -12.76
N ARG A 91 4.93 -21.12 -12.17
CA ARG A 91 5.59 -20.13 -11.31
C ARG A 91 7.01 -19.86 -11.78
N THR A 92 7.40 -18.60 -11.71
CA THR A 92 8.74 -18.11 -12.07
C THR A 92 9.35 -17.35 -10.91
N ASP A 93 10.67 -17.48 -10.75
CA ASP A 93 11.45 -16.71 -9.79
C ASP A 93 12.16 -15.57 -10.55
N TYR A 94 12.16 -14.39 -9.94
CA TYR A 94 12.76 -13.19 -10.49
C TYR A 94 13.79 -12.62 -9.53
N HIS A 95 14.90 -12.15 -10.11
CA HIS A 95 16.00 -11.51 -9.41
C HIS A 95 16.19 -10.11 -9.98
N GLY A 96 16.65 -9.18 -9.16
CA GLY A 96 16.81 -7.81 -9.62
C GLY A 96 17.32 -6.84 -8.56
N THR A 97 17.04 -5.57 -8.81
CA THR A 97 17.34 -4.48 -7.89
C THR A 97 16.06 -3.77 -7.46
N TRP A 98 16.11 -3.09 -6.32
CA TRP A 98 15.01 -2.25 -5.87
C TRP A 98 15.53 -0.90 -5.38
N ALA A 99 14.66 0.11 -5.49
CA ALA A 99 14.87 1.41 -4.91
C ALA A 99 13.55 1.97 -4.37
N LEU A 100 13.65 2.81 -3.33
CA LEU A 100 12.52 3.58 -2.86
C LEU A 100 12.45 4.90 -3.66
N GLU A 101 11.43 5.02 -4.50
CA GLU A 101 11.22 6.20 -5.34
C GLU A 101 10.00 6.99 -4.85
N GLN A 102 9.97 8.27 -5.20
CA GLN A 102 8.81 9.11 -4.98
C GLN A 102 7.97 9.11 -6.25
N ASP A 103 6.67 8.90 -6.11
CA ASP A 103 5.72 8.95 -7.22
C ASP A 103 4.59 9.93 -6.89
N GLN A 104 3.96 10.46 -7.94
CA GLN A 104 2.91 11.48 -7.81
C GLN A 104 1.52 10.86 -7.84
N GLY A 105 0.75 11.12 -6.78
CA GLY A 105 -0.67 10.82 -6.65
C GLY A 105 -1.48 11.28 -7.86
N PRO A 106 -2.48 10.51 -8.32
CA PRO A 106 -3.52 11.07 -9.19
C PRO A 106 -4.24 12.28 -8.55
N ALA A 107 -4.18 12.41 -7.22
CA ALA A 107 -4.68 13.56 -6.46
C ALA A 107 -3.62 14.65 -6.17
N GLY A 108 -2.38 14.51 -6.65
CA GLY A 108 -1.27 15.46 -6.41
C GLY A 108 -0.52 15.26 -5.09
N ASP A 109 -0.87 14.25 -4.29
CA ASP A 109 -0.13 13.89 -3.08
C ASP A 109 1.06 12.99 -3.42
N ASP A 110 2.26 13.35 -2.96
CA ASP A 110 3.46 12.54 -3.14
C ASP A 110 3.43 11.29 -2.23
N TYR A 111 3.60 10.11 -2.81
CA TYR A 111 3.72 8.85 -2.06
C TYR A 111 5.02 8.11 -2.40
N ARG A 112 5.42 7.15 -1.55
CA ARG A 112 6.55 6.27 -1.87
C ARG A 112 6.10 5.02 -2.60
N ILE A 113 6.89 4.65 -3.61
CA ILE A 113 6.85 3.36 -4.28
C ILE A 113 8.17 2.63 -4.08
N VAL A 114 8.10 1.31 -4.01
CA VAL A 114 9.25 0.45 -4.27
C VAL A 114 9.27 0.19 -5.77
N HIS A 115 10.31 0.68 -6.43
CA HIS A 115 10.57 0.38 -7.82
C HIS A 115 11.46 -0.86 -7.89
N PHE A 116 10.86 -1.99 -8.26
CA PHE A 116 11.57 -3.26 -8.47
C PHE A 116 11.93 -3.41 -9.95
N ARG A 117 13.22 -3.57 -10.25
CA ARG A 117 13.74 -3.75 -11.60
C ARG A 117 14.23 -5.17 -11.75
N ILE A 118 13.57 -5.94 -12.61
CA ILE A 118 13.92 -7.34 -12.83
C ILE A 118 15.10 -7.42 -13.81
N ASP A 119 16.11 -8.18 -13.43
CA ASP A 119 17.25 -8.50 -14.26
C ASP A 119 16.90 -9.66 -15.22
N ILE A 120 15.94 -9.45 -16.13
CA ILE A 120 15.73 -10.36 -17.27
C ILE A 120 16.53 -9.82 -18.45
N GLU A 121 17.33 -10.68 -19.06
CA GLU A 121 17.97 -10.39 -20.35
C GLU A 121 16.92 -9.87 -21.35
N ASN A 122 17.07 -8.62 -21.78
CA ASN A 122 16.28 -7.92 -22.81
C ASN A 122 14.90 -7.36 -22.45
N ARG A 123 14.53 -7.14 -21.18
CA ARG A 123 13.34 -6.32 -20.86
C ARG A 123 13.65 -5.24 -19.80
N PRO A 124 13.58 -3.94 -20.14
CA PRO A 124 13.80 -2.85 -19.18
C PRO A 124 12.55 -2.58 -18.31
N TRP A 125 11.75 -3.61 -18.01
CA TRP A 125 10.50 -3.42 -17.30
C TRP A 125 10.76 -3.31 -15.81
N GLY A 126 10.45 -2.13 -15.26
CA GLY A 126 10.38 -1.87 -13.84
C GLY A 126 8.94 -2.01 -13.36
N TYR A 127 8.78 -2.58 -12.18
CA TYR A 127 7.50 -2.83 -11.53
C TYR A 127 7.39 -1.96 -10.29
N TRP A 128 6.19 -1.45 -10.03
CA TRP A 128 5.94 -0.50 -8.96
C TRP A 128 5.08 -1.15 -7.89
N LEU A 129 5.68 -1.30 -6.71
CA LEU A 129 5.00 -1.78 -5.52
C LEU A 129 4.66 -0.58 -4.64
N TYR A 130 3.37 -0.37 -4.39
CA TYR A 130 2.88 0.76 -3.59
C TYR A 130 3.05 0.45 -2.10
N VAL A 131 3.59 1.41 -1.34
CA VAL A 131 3.73 1.28 0.12
C VAL A 131 2.50 1.85 0.80
N MET A 132 1.74 0.99 1.50
CA MET A 132 0.46 1.35 2.13
C MET A 132 0.45 0.99 3.61
N GLY A 133 -0.28 1.76 4.41
CA GLY A 133 -0.71 1.31 5.74
C GLY A 133 -0.67 2.36 6.86
N PRO A 134 -1.32 2.07 8.00
CA PRO A 134 -1.10 2.78 9.25
C PRO A 134 0.30 2.45 9.83
N THR A 135 0.75 3.28 10.77
CA THR A 135 2.09 3.33 11.36
C THR A 135 2.60 2.01 11.98
N ASP A 136 1.71 1.04 12.19
CA ASP A 136 1.89 -0.22 12.91
C ASP A 136 1.81 -1.49 12.03
N GLY A 137 1.50 -1.37 10.74
CA GLY A 137 1.41 -2.53 9.84
C GLY A 137 1.44 -2.11 8.37
N ARG A 138 2.64 -1.98 7.80
CA ARG A 138 2.83 -1.66 6.38
C ARG A 138 2.57 -2.88 5.51
N SER A 139 1.99 -2.65 4.34
CA SER A 139 1.84 -3.63 3.26
C SER A 139 2.42 -3.08 1.96
N LEU A 140 2.85 -3.96 1.06
CA LEU A 140 3.22 -3.60 -0.31
C LEU A 140 2.16 -4.12 -1.27
N TYR A 141 1.75 -3.33 -2.26
CA TYR A 141 0.75 -3.75 -3.25
C TYR A 141 1.29 -3.71 -4.67
N GLN A 142 0.98 -4.75 -5.43
CA GLN A 142 1.08 -4.76 -6.90
C GLN A 142 -0.33 -4.74 -7.47
N TRP A 143 -0.71 -3.68 -8.18
CA TRP A 143 -1.95 -3.66 -8.96
C TRP A 143 -1.88 -4.70 -10.09
N LEU A 144 -2.98 -5.39 -10.32
CA LEU A 144 -3.16 -6.32 -11.43
C LEU A 144 -4.18 -5.70 -12.41
N GLY A 145 -3.79 -5.56 -13.67
CA GLY A 145 -4.68 -4.97 -14.68
C GLY A 145 -5.04 -3.52 -14.39
N ASP A 146 -6.34 -3.21 -14.44
CA ASP A 146 -6.87 -1.85 -14.25
C ASP A 146 -6.93 -1.48 -12.75
N PRO A 147 -6.23 -0.43 -12.28
CA PRO A 147 -6.29 0.03 -10.90
C PRO A 147 -7.71 0.36 -10.39
N ASP A 148 -8.64 0.73 -11.28
CA ASP A 148 -10.04 1.02 -10.93
C ASP A 148 -10.79 -0.25 -10.47
N SER A 149 -10.31 -1.43 -10.87
CA SER A 149 -10.90 -2.72 -10.45
C SER A 149 -10.59 -3.08 -8.99
N ALA A 150 -9.68 -2.33 -8.36
CA ALA A 150 -9.16 -2.59 -7.03
C ALA A 150 -8.49 -3.98 -6.85
N ASP A 151 -8.16 -4.69 -7.93
CA ASP A 151 -7.54 -6.01 -7.88
C ASP A 151 -6.00 -5.94 -7.79
N ARG A 152 -5.42 -6.63 -6.80
CA ARG A 152 -4.00 -6.50 -6.45
C ARG A 152 -3.46 -7.70 -5.70
N LEU A 153 -2.16 -7.94 -5.84
CA LEU A 153 -1.43 -8.76 -4.88
C LEU A 153 -1.07 -7.91 -3.66
N THR A 154 -1.44 -8.41 -2.47
CA THR A 154 -1.11 -7.79 -1.20
C THR A 154 0.00 -8.56 -0.50
N PHE A 155 1.14 -7.89 -0.31
CA PHE A 155 2.29 -8.41 0.39
C PHE A 155 2.27 -7.98 1.85
N ARG A 156 2.35 -8.97 2.73
CA ARG A 156 2.48 -8.79 4.17
C ARG A 156 3.89 -9.15 4.59
N ARG A 157 4.44 -8.42 5.55
CA ARG A 157 5.76 -8.74 6.08
C ARG A 157 5.68 -10.09 6.80
N ASP A 158 6.69 -10.94 6.62
CA ASP A 158 6.87 -12.07 7.54
C ASP A 158 7.12 -11.47 8.93
N SER A 159 6.23 -11.75 9.89
CA SER A 159 6.50 -11.39 11.28
C SER A 159 7.78 -12.10 11.69
N ASN A 160 8.77 -11.36 12.19
CA ASN A 160 9.74 -11.92 13.14
C ASN A 160 9.01 -12.20 14.48
N ASP A 161 7.90 -12.94 14.45
CA ASP A 161 7.34 -13.49 15.66
C ASP A 161 8.24 -14.67 16.02
N SER A 162 9.25 -14.34 16.83
CA SER A 162 10.04 -15.29 17.57
C SER A 162 9.07 -16.08 18.45
N ALA A 163 8.77 -17.32 18.06
CA ALA A 163 8.17 -18.30 18.94
C ALA A 163 9.16 -18.67 20.06
#